data_AF-A0A948I3W5-F1
#
_entry.id   AF-A0A948I3W5-F1
#
_cell.length_a   1.000
_cell.length_b   1.000
_cell.length_c   1.000
_cell.angle_alpha   90.00
_cell.angle_beta   90.00
_cell.angle_gamma   90.00
#
_symmetry.space_group_name_H-M   'P 1'
#
loop_
_entity.id
_entity.type
_entity.pdbx_description
1 polymer ?
#
loop_
_entity_poly.entity_id
_entity_poly.type
_entity_poly.pdbx_seq_one_letter_code
_entity_poly.pdbx_strand_id
1 'polypeptide(L)'
;YLIGESAQAFADTLEGKVACRQCGTLDIATAAAAADARGTGGVVLLSPAAASFDQFQSFEHRGDAFRTLVQALADRPASTVTGGAA
;
A
#
# COMPACT_ATOMS: atom_id res chain seq x y z
N TYR A 1 -4.48 -0.40 -4.76
CA TYR A 1 -3.03 -0.23 -4.97
C TYR A 1 -2.51 -1.50 -5.58
N LEU A 2 -1.95 -1.43 -6.77
CA LEU A 2 -1.57 -2.59 -7.58
C LEU A 2 -0.05 -2.69 -7.67
N ILE A 3 0.48 -3.90 -7.50
CA ILE A 3 1.91 -4.21 -7.50
C ILE A 3 2.17 -5.47 -8.32
N GLY A 4 3.43 -5.67 -8.68
CA GLY A 4 3.87 -6.92 -9.31
C GLY A 4 3.45 -7.06 -10.78
N GLU A 5 3.71 -8.23 -11.34
CA GLU A 5 3.52 -8.50 -12.77
C GLU A 5 2.04 -8.51 -13.17
N SER A 6 1.15 -8.97 -12.28
CA SER A 6 -0.29 -9.03 -12.53
C SER A 6 -1.00 -7.67 -12.39
N ALA A 7 -0.28 -6.59 -12.08
CA ALA A 7 -0.87 -5.30 -11.77
C ALA A 7 -1.74 -4.75 -12.91
N GLN A 8 -1.31 -4.91 -14.18
CA GLN A 8 -2.09 -4.47 -15.32
C GLN A 8 -3.40 -5.27 -15.49
N ALA A 9 -3.34 -6.60 -15.36
CA ALA A 9 -4.53 -7.44 -15.46
C ALA A 9 -5.59 -7.09 -14.39
N PHE A 10 -5.15 -6.76 -13.18
CA PHE A 10 -6.04 -6.24 -12.14
C PHE A 10 -6.59 -4.85 -12.48
N ALA A 11 -5.77 -3.95 -13.02
CA ALA A 11 -6.21 -2.61 -13.42
C ALA A 11 -7.35 -2.69 -14.46
N ASP A 12 -7.15 -3.51 -15.49
CA ASP A 12 -8.15 -3.72 -16.56
C ASP A 12 -9.45 -4.32 -16.00
N THR A 13 -9.35 -5.24 -15.03
CA THR A 13 -10.51 -5.88 -14.39
C THR A 13 -11.31 -4.90 -13.52
N LEU A 14 -10.61 -3.95 -12.89
CA LEU A 14 -11.17 -2.98 -11.94
C LEU A 14 -11.57 -1.65 -12.59
N GLU A 15 -11.24 -1.45 -13.86
CA GLU A 15 -11.57 -0.25 -14.63
C GLU A 15 -13.07 0.09 -14.53
N GLY A 16 -13.37 1.34 -14.16
CA GLY A 16 -14.73 1.83 -13.98
C GLY A 16 -15.49 1.29 -12.75
N LYS A 17 -14.92 0.36 -11.97
CA LYS A 17 -15.57 -0.24 -10.80
C LYS A 17 -15.05 0.31 -9.48
N VAL A 18 -13.75 0.53 -9.37
CA VAL A 18 -13.11 1.07 -8.17
C VAL A 18 -11.86 1.85 -8.55
N ALA A 19 -11.57 2.92 -7.81
CA ALA A 19 -10.31 3.65 -7.97
C ALA A 19 -9.13 2.72 -7.64
N CYS A 20 -8.22 2.56 -8.59
CA CYS A 20 -6.98 1.82 -8.41
C CYS A 20 -5.78 2.71 -8.76
N ARG A 21 -4.62 2.39 -8.18
CA ARG A 21 -3.35 3.10 -8.39
C ARG A 21 -2.29 2.06 -8.70
N GLN A 22 -1.62 2.20 -9.84
CA GLN A 22 -0.43 1.40 -10.20
C GLN A 22 0.74 1.88 -9.33
N CYS A 23 1.27 1.00 -8.49
CA CYS A 23 2.36 1.33 -7.56
C CYS A 23 3.66 0.59 -7.87
N GLY A 24 3.59 -0.51 -8.63
CA GLY A 24 4.75 -1.31 -9.01
C GLY A 24 5.26 -2.18 -7.86
N THR A 25 5.69 -1.58 -6.75
CA THR A 25 6.31 -2.26 -5.61
C THR A 25 5.52 -2.07 -4.30
N LEU A 26 5.75 -2.99 -3.35
CA LEU A 26 5.03 -3.05 -2.07
C LEU A 26 5.28 -1.82 -1.18
N ASP A 27 6.48 -1.25 -1.20
CA ASP A 27 6.86 -0.05 -0.42
C ASP A 27 6.07 1.19 -0.88
N ILE A 28 6.00 1.42 -2.19
CA ILE A 28 5.23 2.52 -2.79
C ILE A 28 3.75 2.32 -2.49
N ALA A 29 3.23 1.10 -2.68
CA ALA A 29 1.82 0.79 -2.41
C ALA A 29 1.45 1.01 -0.94
N THR A 30 2.30 0.57 -0.01
CA THR A 30 2.06 0.69 1.43
C THR A 30 2.07 2.14 1.88
N ALA A 31 3.05 2.93 1.41
CA ALA A 31 3.13 4.35 1.73
C ALA A 31 1.93 5.14 1.18
N ALA A 32 1.52 4.87 -0.06
CA ALA A 32 0.37 5.49 -0.69
C ALA A 32 -0.94 5.13 0.03
N ALA A 33 -1.16 3.85 0.33
CA ALA A 33 -2.35 3.39 1.04
C ALA A 33 -2.44 3.97 2.46
N ALA A 34 -1.31 4.03 3.17
CA ALA A 34 -1.26 4.65 4.49
C ALA A 34 -1.54 6.15 4.42
N ALA A 35 -1.03 6.86 3.42
CA ALA A 35 -1.29 8.28 3.23
C ALA A 35 -2.77 8.57 3.00
N ASP A 36 -3.43 7.82 2.12
CA ASP A 36 -4.85 8.02 1.80
C ASP A 36 -5.77 7.58 2.97
N ALA A 37 -5.32 6.64 3.81
CA ALA A 37 -6.04 6.24 5.03
C ALA A 37 -5.86 7.22 6.21
N ARG A 38 -4.84 8.09 6.19
CA ARG A 38 -4.63 9.09 7.24
C ARG A 38 -5.79 10.08 7.27
N GLY A 39 -6.33 10.32 8.47
CA GLY A 39 -7.41 11.28 8.69
C GLY A 39 -8.83 10.74 8.47
N THR A 40 -8.97 9.57 7.84
CA THR A 40 -10.29 8.91 7.66
C THR A 40 -10.53 7.79 8.67
N GLY A 41 -9.49 7.34 9.38
CA GLY A 41 -9.54 6.12 10.21
C GLY A 41 -9.63 4.84 9.37
N GLY A 42 -9.26 4.91 8.09
CA GLY A 42 -9.31 3.77 7.17
C GLY A 42 -8.35 2.64 7.53
N VAL A 43 -8.69 1.43 7.08
CA VAL A 43 -7.87 0.22 7.25
C VAL A 43 -7.09 -0.06 5.98
N VAL A 44 -5.78 -0.32 6.12
CA VAL A 44 -4.92 -0.81 5.02
C VAL A 44 -4.77 -2.33 5.15
N LEU A 45 -5.25 -3.07 4.16
CA LEU A 45 -5.19 -4.54 4.11
C LEU A 45 -4.27 -5.00 2.98
N LEU A 46 -3.30 -5.86 3.29
CA LEU A 46 -2.54 -6.61 2.29
C LEU A 46 -3.26 -7.92 1.95
N SER A 47 -3.91 -7.97 0.77
CA SER A 47 -4.54 -9.18 0.22
C SER A 47 -4.27 -9.28 -1.29
N PRO A 48 -3.13 -9.85 -1.70
CA PRO A 48 -2.62 -9.74 -3.07
C PRO A 48 -3.26 -10.69 -4.08
N ALA A 49 -4.06 -11.69 -3.66
CA ALA A 49 -4.76 -12.66 -4.51
C ALA A 49 -3.89 -13.40 -5.57
N ALA A 50 -2.57 -13.29 -5.48
CA ALA A 50 -1.60 -13.77 -6.45
C ALA A 50 -0.34 -14.33 -5.76
N ALA A 51 0.41 -15.15 -6.49
CA ALA A 51 1.71 -15.65 -6.06
C ALA A 51 2.66 -14.48 -5.75
N SER A 52 3.66 -14.73 -4.91
CA SER A 52 4.61 -13.71 -4.45
C SER A 52 5.94 -13.69 -5.20
N PHE A 53 6.18 -14.69 -6.06
CA PHE A 53 7.50 -14.99 -6.63
C PHE A 53 8.03 -13.96 -7.62
N ASP A 54 7.17 -13.06 -8.09
CA ASP A 54 7.54 -11.95 -8.96
C ASP A 54 8.39 -10.89 -8.24
N GLN A 55 8.17 -10.71 -6.93
CA GLN A 55 8.88 -9.69 -6.14
C GLN A 55 9.50 -10.23 -4.84
N PHE A 56 9.14 -11.45 -4.42
CA PHE A 56 9.53 -12.03 -3.12
C PHE A 56 9.80 -13.53 -3.20
N GLN A 57 10.73 -14.01 -2.38
CA GLN A 57 11.07 -15.44 -2.31
C GLN A 57 9.94 -16.34 -1.78
N SER A 58 9.00 -15.81 -0.98
CA SER A 58 7.85 -16.56 -0.47
C SER A 58 6.73 -15.60 -0.05
N PHE A 59 5.55 -16.15 0.27
CA PHE A 59 4.44 -15.32 0.75
C PHE A 59 4.71 -14.78 2.16
N GLU A 60 5.45 -15.52 2.99
CA GLU A 60 5.93 -15.08 4.29
C GLU A 60 6.90 -13.91 4.14
N HIS A 61 7.87 -14.00 3.21
CA HIS A 61 8.80 -12.90 2.94
C HIS A 61 8.07 -11.62 2.53
N ARG A 62 7.02 -11.72 1.70
CA ARG A 62 6.15 -10.59 1.36
C ARG A 62 5.41 -10.03 2.58
N GLY A 63 4.92 -10.89 3.46
CA GLY A 63 4.24 -10.49 4.71
C GLY A 63 5.18 -9.79 5.69
N ASP A 64 6.40 -10.29 5.84
CA ASP A 64 7.42 -9.69 6.72
C ASP A 64 7.92 -8.35 6.17
N ALA A 65 8.07 -8.22 4.85
CA ALA A 65 8.33 -6.94 4.20
C ALA A 65 7.22 -5.92 4.49
N PHE A 66 5.94 -6.32 4.39
CA PHE A 66 4.81 -5.45 4.73
C PHE A 66 4.83 -5.01 6.20
N ARG A 67 5.07 -5.94 7.14
CA ARG A 67 5.19 -5.62 8.57
C ARG A 67 6.28 -4.58 8.82
N THR A 68 7.45 -4.78 8.21
CA THR A 68 8.58 -3.86 8.32
C THR A 68 8.22 -2.45 7.80
N LEU A 69 7.57 -2.37 6.65
CA LEU A 69 7.12 -1.10 6.06
C LEU A 69 6.10 -0.37 6.94
N VAL A 70 5.14 -1.10 7.50
CA VAL A 70 4.12 -0.54 8.41
C VAL A 70 4.75 -0.03 9.70
N GLN A 71 5.71 -0.77 10.29
CA GLN A 71 6.45 -0.33 11.47
C GLN A 71 7.22 0.97 11.19
N ALA A 72 7.94 1.06 10.06
CA ALA A 72 8.64 2.27 9.65
C ALA A 72 7.71 3.48 9.35
N LEU A 73 6.43 3.23 9.06
CA LEU A 73 5.41 4.29 8.93
C LEU A 73 4.92 4.79 10.28
N ALA A 74 4.85 3.92 11.29
CA ALA A 74 4.45 4.26 12.66
C ALA A 74 5.54 5.02 13.42
N ASP A 75 6.81 4.66 13.18
CA ASP A 75 7.96 5.31 13.83
C ASP A 75 8.28 6.71 13.26
N ARG A 76 7.62 7.11 12.17
CA ARG A 76 7.71 8.49 11.68
C ARG A 76 6.87 9.38 12.59
N PRO A 77 7.47 10.40 13.25
CA PRO A 77 6.69 11.36 14.02
C PRO A 77 5.65 11.98 13.08
N ALA A 78 4.38 11.96 13.48
CA ALA A 78 3.33 12.64 12.75
C ALA A 78 3.74 14.12 12.66
N SER A 79 4.17 14.56 11.47
CA SER A 79 4.44 15.97 11.24
C SER A 79 3.18 16.74 11.63
N THR A 80 3.24 17.44 12.75
CA THR A 80 2.15 18.25 13.26
C THR A 80 1.84 19.29 12.20
N VAL A 81 0.65 19.15 11.59
CA VAL A 81 0.05 20.27 10.86
C VAL A 81 -0.28 21.30 11.92
N THR A 82 0.58 22.32 12.06
CA THR A 82 0.24 23.54 12.78
C THR A 82 -0.90 24.19 12.01
N GLY A 83 -2.13 24.03 12.50
CA GLY A 83 -3.27 24.83 12.08
C GLY A 83 -2.94 26.30 12.31
N GLY A 84 -2.76 27.05 11.22
CA GLY A 84 -2.67 28.50 11.26
C GLY A 84 -4.04 29.07 11.60
N ALA A 85 -4.16 29.61 12.81
CA ALA A 85 -5.20 30.55 13.15
C ALA A 85 -4.78 31.95 12.70
N ALA A 86 -5.53 32.53 11.74
CA ALA A 86 -5.88 33.94 11.63
C ALA A 86 -6.74 34.15 10.37
#